data_AF-A0A958UBX7-F1
#
_entry.id   AF-A0A958UBX7-F1
#
_cell.length_a   1.000
_cell.length_b   1.000
_cell.length_c   1.000
_cell.angle_alpha   90.00
_cell.angle_beta   90.00
_cell.angle_gamma   90.00
#
_symmetry.space_group_name_H-M   'P 1'
#
loop_
_entity.id
_entity.type
_entity.pdbx_description
1 polymer ?
#
loop_
_entity_poly.entity_id
_entity_poly.type
_entity_poly.pdbx_seq_one_letter_code
_entity_poly.pdbx_strand_id
1 'polypeptide(L)'
;MILAISIGSTIVVTVIAFLVLVLLLVALLLVVKQKLAPSGPVKITINNEKVVEVPSGNSLLSTLGNAKIFLPSACGGGGTCIQCECHVNSGGGEALPTETPHFTKKELKEGARLACQVKVKQD
;
A
#
# COMPACT_ATOMS: atom_id res chain seq x y z
N MET A 1 10.39 10.93 -57.23
CA MET A 1 9.17 10.48 -56.53
C MET A 1 9.38 9.18 -55.74
N ILE A 2 10.06 8.16 -56.29
CA ILE A 2 10.31 6.87 -55.62
C ILE A 2 11.21 6.99 -54.36
N LEU A 3 12.24 7.85 -54.39
CA LEU A 3 13.15 8.10 -53.25
C LEU A 3 12.47 8.75 -52.03
N ALA A 4 11.45 9.58 -52.22
CA ALA A 4 10.73 10.21 -51.11
C ALA A 4 9.79 9.23 -50.38
N ILE A 5 9.21 8.29 -51.14
CA ILE A 5 8.32 7.24 -50.62
C ILE A 5 9.11 6.23 -49.77
N SER A 6 10.34 5.87 -50.17
CA SER A 6 11.19 4.97 -49.40
C SER A 6 11.68 5.57 -48.08
N ILE A 7 12.02 6.87 -48.06
CA ILE A 7 12.48 7.55 -46.83
C ILE A 7 11.34 7.70 -45.82
N GLY A 8 10.15 8.13 -46.28
CA GLY A 8 8.97 8.24 -45.42
C GLY A 8 8.55 6.90 -44.80
N SER A 9 8.54 5.83 -45.60
CA SER A 9 8.26 4.48 -45.10
C SER A 9 9.28 4.01 -44.07
N THR A 10 10.58 4.26 -44.27
CA THR A 10 11.64 3.88 -43.33
C THR A 10 11.50 4.60 -41.99
N ILE A 11 11.15 5.89 -42.00
CA ILE A 11 10.92 6.67 -40.77
C ILE A 11 9.72 6.11 -40.01
N VAL A 12 8.62 5.83 -40.70
CA VAL A 12 7.40 5.29 -40.06
C VAL A 12 7.68 3.90 -39.45
N VAL A 13 8.37 3.02 -40.17
CA VAL A 13 8.72 1.68 -39.67
C VAL A 13 9.63 1.74 -38.45
N THR A 14 10.65 2.61 -38.46
CA THR A 14 11.58 2.75 -37.34
C THR A 14 10.90 3.35 -36.10
N VAL A 15 10.03 4.34 -36.26
CA VAL A 15 9.23 4.92 -35.17
C VAL A 15 8.30 3.87 -34.56
N ILE A 16 7.58 3.10 -35.39
CA ILE A 16 6.69 2.04 -34.91
C ILE A 16 7.47 0.94 -34.18
N ALA A 17 8.60 0.49 -34.75
CA ALA A 17 9.43 -0.53 -34.13
C ALA A 17 9.94 -0.10 -32.75
N PHE A 18 10.39 1.16 -32.62
CA PHE A 18 10.86 1.68 -31.35
C PHE A 18 9.72 1.86 -30.33
N LEU A 19 8.55 2.33 -30.78
CA LEU A 19 7.36 2.44 -29.95
C LEU A 19 6.94 1.07 -29.38
N VAL A 20 6.90 0.04 -30.22
CA VAL A 20 6.55 -1.33 -29.80
C VAL A 20 7.57 -1.85 -28.78
N LEU A 21 8.86 -1.63 -29.01
CA LEU A 21 9.92 -2.03 -28.08
C LEU A 21 9.73 -1.38 -26.69
N VAL A 22 9.46 -0.07 -26.65
CA VAL A 22 9.24 0.66 -25.39
C VAL A 22 7.97 0.18 -24.69
N LEU A 23 6.87 0.00 -25.41
CA LEU A 23 5.62 -0.52 -24.83
C LEU A 23 5.79 -1.93 -24.25
N LEU A 24 6.55 -2.79 -24.93
CA LEU A 24 6.87 -4.14 -24.44
C LEU A 24 7.66 -4.08 -23.13
N LEU A 25 8.68 -3.23 -23.06
CA LEU A 25 9.47 -3.02 -21.84
C LEU A 25 8.61 -2.50 -20.67
N VAL A 26 7.74 -1.52 -20.91
CA VAL A 26 6.83 -0.99 -19.89
C VAL A 26 5.85 -2.06 -19.41
N ALA A 27 5.28 -2.84 -20.32
CA ALA A 27 4.37 -3.94 -19.98
C ALA A 27 5.07 -4.98 -19.08
N LEU A 28 6.30 -5.36 -19.43
CA LEU A 28 7.11 -6.28 -18.61
C LEU A 28 7.35 -5.72 -17.19
N LEU A 29 7.74 -4.45 -17.08
CA LEU A 29 7.96 -3.80 -15.78
C LEU A 29 6.70 -3.76 -14.92
N LEU A 30 5.53 -3.52 -15.52
CA LEU A 30 4.26 -3.51 -14.81
C LEU A 30 3.87 -4.92 -14.29
N VAL A 31 4.09 -5.97 -15.09
CA VAL A 31 3.84 -7.37 -14.67
C VAL A 31 4.74 -7.75 -13.49
N VAL A 32 6.02 -7.39 -13.54
CA VAL A 32 6.97 -7.62 -12.45
C VAL A 32 6.52 -6.87 -11.19
N LYS A 33 6.16 -5.59 -11.31
CA LYS A 33 5.67 -4.79 -10.17
C LYS A 33 4.43 -5.41 -9.52
N GLN A 34 3.46 -5.87 -10.30
CA GLN A 34 2.25 -6.51 -9.78
C GLN A 34 2.55 -7.82 -9.04
N LYS A 35 3.56 -8.59 -9.47
CA LYS A 35 3.97 -9.83 -8.78
C LYS A 35 4.80 -9.58 -7.52
N LEU A 36 5.67 -8.56 -7.51
CA LEU A 36 6.54 -8.27 -6.35
C LEU A 36 5.85 -7.44 -5.26
N ALA A 37 4.82 -6.67 -5.60
CA ALA A 37 4.02 -5.90 -4.64
C ALA A 37 2.68 -6.61 -4.41
N PRO A 38 2.57 -7.53 -3.44
CA PRO A 38 1.31 -8.20 -3.12
C PRO A 38 0.30 -7.16 -2.64
N SER A 39 -0.56 -6.73 -3.56
CA SER A 39 -1.72 -5.85 -3.31
C SER A 39 -3.00 -6.69 -3.20
N GLY A 40 -2.89 -7.93 -2.72
CA GLY A 40 -4.04 -8.79 -2.52
C GLY A 40 -4.97 -8.23 -1.45
N PRO A 41 -6.29 -8.52 -1.51
CA PRO A 41 -7.20 -8.18 -0.44
C PRO A 41 -6.77 -8.93 0.84
N VAL A 42 -6.63 -8.19 1.93
CA VAL A 42 -6.27 -8.68 3.27
C VAL A 42 -7.54 -8.70 4.11
N LYS A 43 -7.67 -9.70 4.97
CA LYS A 43 -8.83 -9.86 5.87
C LYS A 43 -8.46 -9.33 7.24
N ILE A 44 -9.15 -8.28 7.67
CA ILE A 44 -9.02 -7.76 9.04
C ILE A 44 -10.21 -8.24 9.85
N THR A 45 -9.92 -8.92 10.95
CA THR A 45 -10.94 -9.31 11.95
C THR A 45 -10.92 -8.30 13.09
N ILE A 46 -12.05 -7.65 13.32
CA ILE A 46 -12.22 -6.61 14.33
C ILE A 46 -13.06 -7.18 15.46
N ASN A 47 -12.51 -7.17 16.68
CA ASN A 47 -13.14 -7.66 17.91
C ASN A 47 -13.78 -9.06 17.79
N ASN A 48 -13.23 -9.93 16.94
CA ASN A 48 -13.74 -11.29 16.66
C ASN A 48 -15.17 -11.38 16.10
N GLU A 49 -15.79 -10.26 15.74
CA GLU A 49 -17.18 -10.21 15.27
C GLU A 49 -17.28 -9.80 13.80
N LYS A 50 -16.42 -8.87 13.37
CA LYS A 50 -16.53 -8.24 12.05
C LYS A 50 -15.29 -8.52 11.21
N VAL A 51 -15.47 -9.22 10.10
CA VAL A 51 -14.42 -9.47 9.11
C VAL A 51 -14.62 -8.50 7.95
N VAL A 52 -13.58 -7.75 7.60
CA VAL A 52 -13.61 -6.80 6.48
C VAL A 52 -12.47 -7.13 5.53
N GLU A 53 -12.80 -7.30 4.25
CA GLU A 53 -11.82 -7.40 3.17
C GLU A 53 -11.41 -6.00 2.72
N VAL A 54 -10.12 -5.71 2.79
CA VAL A 54 -9.57 -4.39 2.51
C VAL A 54 -8.30 -4.48 1.66
N PRO A 55 -8.03 -3.47 0.82
CA PRO A 55 -6.78 -3.43 0.06
C PRO A 55 -5.58 -3.22 1.01
N SER A 56 -4.50 -3.97 0.79
CA SER A 56 -3.25 -3.80 1.52
C SER A 56 -2.50 -2.53 1.12
N GLY A 57 -1.58 -2.07 1.97
CA GLY A 57 -0.65 -0.98 1.72
C GLY A 57 -0.95 0.33 2.46
N ASN A 58 -2.21 0.53 2.87
CA ASN A 58 -2.62 1.70 3.65
C ASN A 58 -2.39 1.51 5.16
N SER A 59 -2.48 2.61 5.92
CA SER A 59 -2.46 2.53 7.38
C SER A 59 -3.73 1.88 7.92
N LEU A 60 -3.67 1.26 9.09
CA LEU A 60 -4.85 0.68 9.74
C LEU A 60 -5.94 1.74 9.97
N LEU A 61 -5.56 2.95 10.38
CA LEU A 61 -6.47 4.09 10.57
C LEU A 61 -7.29 4.42 9.32
N SER A 62 -6.61 4.58 8.16
CA SER A 62 -7.28 4.92 6.91
C SER A 62 -8.12 3.75 6.38
N THR A 63 -7.62 2.54 6.55
CA THR A 63 -8.31 1.31 6.16
C THR A 63 -9.61 1.10 6.94
N LEU A 64 -9.58 1.29 8.26
CA LEU A 64 -10.77 1.25 9.11
C LEU A 64 -11.74 2.40 8.79
N GLY A 65 -11.22 3.62 8.57
CA GLY A 65 -12.06 4.76 8.18
C GLY A 65 -12.82 4.52 6.87
N ASN A 66 -12.18 3.89 5.88
CA ASN A 66 -12.83 3.47 4.63
C ASN A 66 -13.90 2.39 4.87
N ALA A 67 -13.68 1.49 5.83
CA ALA A 67 -14.65 0.50 6.29
C ALA A 67 -15.74 1.08 7.21
N LYS A 68 -15.86 2.41 7.31
CA LYS A 68 -16.80 3.15 8.16
C LYS A 68 -16.60 2.92 9.66
N ILE A 69 -15.37 2.60 10.08
CA ILE A 69 -14.96 2.43 11.48
C ILE A 69 -13.96 3.54 11.78
N PHE A 70 -14.43 4.57 12.49
CA PHE A 70 -13.63 5.77 12.73
C PHE A 70 -12.92 5.68 14.07
N LEU A 71 -11.59 5.70 14.04
CA LEU A 71 -10.79 5.93 15.24
C LEU A 71 -10.58 7.44 15.40
N PRO A 72 -10.62 7.97 16.64
CA PRO A 72 -10.35 9.36 16.89
C PRO A 72 -8.89 9.69 16.50
N SER A 73 -8.71 10.74 15.70
CA SER A 73 -7.40 11.16 15.22
C SER A 73 -7.37 12.66 14.95
N ALA A 74 -6.76 13.41 15.86
CA ALA A 74 -6.57 14.85 15.71
C ALA A 74 -5.40 15.22 14.77
N CYS A 75 -4.37 14.37 14.66
CA CYS A 75 -3.12 14.68 13.91
C CYS A 75 -3.10 14.22 12.45
N GLY A 76 -4.22 13.68 11.92
CA GLY A 76 -4.28 13.18 10.54
C GLY A 76 -3.32 12.03 10.20
N GLY A 77 -2.79 11.33 11.21
CA GLY A 77 -1.89 10.19 11.03
C GLY A 77 -0.41 10.45 11.30
N GLY A 78 -0.06 11.61 11.85
CA GLY A 78 1.31 11.95 12.26
C GLY A 78 1.84 11.21 13.49
N GLY A 79 1.04 10.37 14.16
CA GLY A 79 1.47 9.62 15.34
C GLY A 79 1.62 10.43 16.63
N THR A 80 1.39 11.75 16.59
CA THR A 80 1.67 12.65 17.73
C THR A 80 0.48 12.86 18.68
N CYS A 81 -0.76 12.62 18.22
CA CYS A 81 -1.94 12.85 19.07
C CYS A 81 -2.30 11.69 19.99
N ILE A 82 -1.75 10.48 19.75
CA ILE A 82 -1.96 9.25 20.55
C ILE A 82 -3.43 8.74 20.57
N GLN A 83 -4.39 9.49 20.05
CA GLN A 83 -5.82 9.11 20.09
C GLN A 83 -6.18 7.89 19.26
N CYS A 84 -5.43 7.58 18.20
CA CYS A 84 -5.68 6.44 17.33
C CYS A 84 -5.11 5.13 17.89
N GLU A 85 -5.11 4.96 19.21
CA GLU A 85 -4.67 3.74 19.87
C GLU A 85 -5.57 2.56 19.50
N CYS A 86 -4.95 1.40 19.25
CA CYS A 86 -5.61 0.14 18.97
C CYS A 86 -4.77 -1.03 19.45
N HIS A 87 -5.41 -2.18 19.66
CA HIS A 87 -4.73 -3.43 19.98
C HIS A 87 -4.65 -4.30 18.74
N VAL A 88 -3.43 -4.69 18.36
CA VAL A 88 -3.16 -5.50 17.19
C VAL A 88 -2.59 -6.84 17.63
N ASN A 89 -3.44 -7.88 17.56
CA ASN A 89 -3.10 -9.22 18.06
C ASN A 89 -2.24 -10.03 17.07
N SER A 90 -2.35 -9.74 15.77
CA SER A 90 -1.63 -10.41 14.66
C SER A 90 -1.43 -9.43 13.49
N GLY A 91 -0.47 -9.71 12.60
CA GLY A 91 -0.33 -9.02 11.31
C GLY A 91 0.25 -7.59 11.36
N GLY A 92 0.39 -6.98 12.54
CA GLY A 92 0.85 -5.59 12.69
C GLY A 92 2.35 -5.36 12.47
N GLY A 93 3.19 -6.39 12.59
CA GLY A 93 4.66 -6.28 12.62
C GLY A 93 5.21 -5.77 13.96
N GLU A 94 6.42 -5.23 13.97
CA GLU A 94 7.06 -4.66 15.17
C GLU A 94 6.69 -3.19 15.43
N ALA A 95 6.72 -2.79 16.70
CA ALA A 95 6.51 -1.41 17.16
C ALA A 95 7.49 -0.46 16.47
N LEU A 96 6.99 0.60 15.84
CA LEU A 96 7.87 1.59 15.21
C LEU A 96 8.48 2.50 16.30
N PRO A 97 9.69 3.04 16.10
CA PRO A 97 10.31 3.99 17.03
C PRO A 97 9.47 5.25 17.30
N THR A 98 8.53 5.57 16.42
CA THR A 98 7.57 6.66 16.57
C THR A 98 6.47 6.35 17.58
N GLU A 99 6.17 5.07 17.84
CA GLU A 99 5.15 4.62 18.78
C GLU A 99 5.74 4.26 20.15
N THR A 100 6.97 3.73 20.17
CA THR A 100 7.69 3.30 21.37
C THR A 100 7.72 4.31 22.52
N PRO A 101 7.87 5.64 22.32
CA PRO A 101 7.87 6.59 23.44
C PRO A 101 6.48 6.80 24.07
N HIS A 102 5.40 6.37 23.40
CA HIS A 102 4.02 6.58 23.86
C HIS A 102 3.47 5.40 24.68
N PHE A 103 4.09 4.22 24.57
CA PHE A 103 3.64 3.01 25.25
C PHE A 103 4.74 2.42 26.12
N THR A 104 4.34 1.79 27.22
CA THR A 104 5.24 0.98 28.04
C THR A 104 5.60 -0.32 27.32
N LYS A 105 6.71 -0.95 27.74
CA LYS A 105 7.11 -2.27 27.23
C LYS A 105 6.08 -3.37 27.51
N LYS A 106 5.17 -3.18 28.49
CA LYS A 106 4.10 -4.13 28.79
C LYS A 106 2.96 -3.96 27.79
N GLU A 107 2.49 -2.74 27.57
CA GLU A 107 1.43 -2.43 26.59
C GLU A 107 1.84 -2.83 25.16
N LEU A 108 3.09 -2.57 24.76
CA LEU A 108 3.59 -3.02 23.45
C LEU A 108 3.60 -4.56 23.32
N LYS A 109 3.79 -5.30 24.42
CA LYS A 109 3.70 -6.77 24.42
C LYS A 109 2.25 -7.26 24.38
N GLU A 110 1.32 -6.49 24.92
CA GLU A 110 -0.12 -6.73 24.84
C GLU A 110 -0.71 -6.32 23.48
N GLY A 111 0.10 -5.71 22.61
CA GLY A 111 -0.27 -5.36 21.24
C GLY A 111 -0.77 -3.93 21.06
N ALA A 112 -0.57 -3.05 22.05
CA ALA A 112 -0.92 -1.63 21.93
C ALA A 112 -0.10 -0.96 20.81
N ARG A 113 -0.80 -0.29 19.90
CA ARG A 113 -0.25 0.29 18.66
C ARG A 113 -1.01 1.55 18.28
N LEU A 114 -0.38 2.43 17.51
CA LEU A 114 -1.07 3.54 16.85
C LEU A 114 -1.55 3.10 15.47
N ALA A 115 -2.87 3.04 15.28
CA ALA A 115 -3.47 2.61 14.01
C ALA A 115 -2.97 3.41 12.79
N CYS A 116 -2.53 4.66 13.00
CA CYS A 116 -1.98 5.48 11.92
C CYS A 116 -0.59 5.05 11.44
N GLN A 117 0.22 4.42 12.29
CA GLN A 117 1.60 4.01 11.98
C GLN A 117 1.66 2.54 11.52
N VAL A 118 0.69 1.71 11.92
CA VAL A 118 0.58 0.32 11.49
C VAL A 118 0.15 0.26 10.02
N LYS A 119 0.95 -0.40 9.18
CA LYS A 119 0.62 -0.65 7.76
C LYS A 119 0.00 -2.03 7.60
N VAL A 120 -1.14 -2.10 6.92
CA VAL A 120 -1.81 -3.35 6.58
C VAL A 120 -1.04 -4.02 5.44
N LYS A 121 -0.29 -5.09 5.72
CA LYS A 121 0.50 -5.80 4.71
C LYS A 121 0.16 -7.29 4.63
N GLN A 122 -0.18 -7.90 5.76
CA GLN A 122 -0.44 -9.33 5.91
C GLN A 122 -1.58 -9.50 6.93
N ASP A 123 -2.28 -10.63 6.85
CA ASP A 123 -3.32 -11.05 7.80
C ASP A 123 -2.75 -11.28 9.22
#